data_AF-A0A520B9Z3-F1
#
_entry.id   AF-A0A520B9Z3-F1
#
_cell.length_a   1.000
_cell.length_b   1.000
_cell.length_c   1.000
_cell.angle_alpha   90.00
_cell.angle_beta   90.00
_cell.angle_gamma   90.00
#
_symmetry.space_group_name_H-M   'P 1'
#
loop_
_entity.id
_entity.type
_entity.pdbx_description
1 polymer ?
#
loop_
_entity_poly.entity_id
_entity_poly.type
_entity_poly.pdbx_seq_one_letter_code
_entity_poly.pdbx_strand_id
1 'polypeptide(L)'
;TNGKSPTIAKRLKEILNEGIPAELDDTLQNMSALRQTLKGDFASKVKKLNQVTEGLVNNKKSFAERNIKWLIWVSAVLFIYTAGLTLWNTEPVFKTFLIDIDPLFYWFLGAGFVFAMIDGAIGMSYGVTTASFSLAMGLPPASASMAIHISEVLSNGIAGWMHYKMGNVNWKLFKILIIPAIIGAVLGAYILSSLEHYSAYVKPIVGVYTLCLGGIILMKAFNIKKKKTGAQKIKKIAPLGFVGGFIDAAFGGGWGSIVLSSLIAGGRHPLFSLGTVKISRFFIATLSSLTFFTMLGGRYWEAVVGLIIGSALASPIAARVSNKISAKTIMVA
;
A
#
# COMPACT_ATOMS: atom_id res chain seq x y z
N THR A 1 69.38 9.72 -6.87
CA THR A 1 70.34 8.67 -7.26
C THR A 1 71.51 8.52 -6.29
N ASN A 2 71.47 9.10 -5.06
CA ASN A 2 72.56 9.07 -4.06
C ASN A 2 73.95 9.38 -4.64
N GLY A 3 74.04 10.35 -5.56
CA GLY A 3 75.29 10.75 -6.22
C GLY A 3 75.81 9.76 -7.27
N LYS A 4 75.24 8.56 -7.39
CA LYS A 4 75.77 7.48 -8.25
C LYS A 4 75.62 7.75 -9.76
N SER A 5 74.66 8.57 -10.17
CA SER A 5 74.49 8.98 -11.57
C SER A 5 73.76 10.32 -11.67
N PRO A 6 74.48 11.41 -12.01
CA PRO A 6 73.90 12.72 -12.25
C PRO A 6 73.00 12.76 -13.49
N THR A 7 73.39 12.03 -14.55
CA THR A 7 72.65 11.98 -15.82
C THR A 7 71.28 11.32 -15.66
N ILE A 8 71.21 10.23 -14.89
CA ILE A 8 69.93 9.58 -14.58
C ILE A 8 69.06 10.48 -13.70
N ALA A 9 69.65 11.21 -12.73
CA ALA A 9 68.91 12.17 -11.94
C ALA A 9 68.32 13.30 -12.79
N LYS A 10 69.07 13.80 -13.78
CA LYS A 10 68.61 14.83 -14.72
C LYS A 10 67.47 14.34 -15.59
N ARG A 11 67.58 13.15 -16.19
CA ARG A 11 66.49 12.56 -16.99
C ARG A 11 65.23 12.29 -16.17
N LEU A 12 65.36 11.79 -14.94
CA LEU A 12 64.23 11.62 -14.04
C LEU A 12 63.56 12.96 -13.72
N LYS A 13 64.33 14.02 -13.50
CA LYS A 13 63.80 15.36 -13.27
C LYS A 13 63.04 15.91 -14.48
N GLU A 14 63.58 15.73 -15.69
CA GLU A 14 62.90 16.14 -16.94
C GLU A 14 61.57 15.38 -17.12
N ILE A 15 61.58 14.05 -16.98
CA ILE A 15 60.37 13.22 -17.09
C ILE A 15 59.32 13.60 -16.04
N LEU A 16 59.73 13.87 -14.79
CA LEU A 16 58.81 14.27 -13.73
C LEU A 16 58.24 15.68 -13.99
N ASN A 17 59.03 16.60 -14.52
CA ASN A 17 58.56 17.95 -14.85
C ASN A 17 57.60 17.95 -16.05
N GLU A 18 57.80 17.07 -17.04
CA GLU A 18 56.88 16.93 -18.17
C GLU A 18 55.60 16.15 -17.81
N GLY A 19 55.72 15.15 -16.92
CA GLY A 19 54.62 14.29 -16.53
C GLY A 19 53.72 14.83 -15.42
N ILE A 20 54.18 15.81 -14.63
CA ILE A 20 53.41 16.42 -13.55
C ILE A 20 52.81 17.75 -14.05
N PRO A 21 51.46 17.88 -14.11
CA PRO A 21 50.80 19.12 -14.51
C PRO A 21 51.15 20.28 -13.56
N ALA A 22 51.24 21.50 -14.09
CA ALA A 22 51.54 22.70 -13.31
C ALA A 22 50.45 22.98 -12.25
N GLU A 23 49.21 22.56 -12.53
CA GLU A 23 48.03 22.72 -11.66
C GLU A 23 48.01 21.74 -10.48
N LEU A 24 48.98 20.80 -10.40
CA LEU A 24 49.07 19.87 -9.28
C LEU A 24 49.33 20.60 -7.96
N ASP A 25 50.13 21.68 -7.99
CA ASP A 25 50.41 22.49 -6.80
C ASP A 25 49.16 23.19 -6.28
N ASP A 26 48.35 23.77 -7.18
CA ASP A 26 47.07 24.38 -6.84
C ASP A 26 46.10 23.34 -6.26
N THR A 27 46.07 22.14 -6.86
CA THR A 27 45.25 21.03 -6.37
C THR A 27 45.69 20.58 -4.97
N LEU A 28 46.99 20.49 -4.72
CA LEU A 28 47.55 20.13 -3.41
C LEU A 28 47.25 21.20 -2.35
N GLN A 29 47.38 22.48 -2.68
CA GLN A 29 47.01 23.58 -1.77
C GLN A 29 45.52 23.54 -1.43
N ASN A 30 44.65 23.40 -2.44
CA ASN A 30 43.21 23.32 -2.24
C ASN A 30 42.80 22.10 -1.40
N MET A 31 43.41 20.94 -1.65
CA MET A 31 43.16 19.72 -0.86
C MET A 31 43.65 19.85 0.59
N SER A 32 44.79 20.52 0.81
CA SER A 32 45.31 20.82 2.15
C SER A 32 44.40 21.77 2.91
N ALA A 33 43.97 22.88 2.29
CA ALA A 33 43.03 23.82 2.86
C ALA A 33 41.69 23.16 3.19
N LEU A 34 41.13 22.35 2.28
CA LEU A 34 39.93 21.57 2.52
C LEU A 34 40.10 20.64 3.72
N ARG A 35 41.20 19.89 3.79
CA ARG A 35 41.50 19.00 4.92
C ARG A 35 41.55 19.76 6.26
N GLN A 36 42.09 20.97 6.28
CA GLN A 36 42.16 21.80 7.49
C GLN A 36 40.78 22.32 7.93
N THR A 37 39.86 22.58 6.98
CA THR A 37 38.46 22.95 7.31
C THR A 37 37.61 21.80 7.85
N LEU A 38 38.05 20.54 7.63
CA LEU A 38 37.37 19.33 8.09
C LEU A 38 37.81 18.94 9.52
N LYS A 39 37.15 19.52 10.53
CA LYS A 39 37.28 19.14 11.96
C LYS A 39 36.25 18.07 12.37
N GLY A 40 36.57 17.23 13.36
CA GLY A 40 35.70 16.18 13.89
C GLY A 40 36.20 14.75 13.63
N ASP A 41 35.35 13.76 13.93
CA ASP A 41 35.64 12.34 13.69
C ASP A 41 35.60 11.97 12.20
N PHE A 42 36.07 10.76 11.86
CA PHE A 42 36.13 10.30 10.47
C PHE A 42 34.77 10.32 9.77
N ALA A 43 33.70 9.94 10.46
CA ALA A 43 32.34 9.95 9.93
C ALA A 43 31.88 11.36 9.55
N SER A 44 32.20 12.35 10.38
CA SER A 44 31.93 13.77 10.12
C SER A 44 32.60 14.26 8.85
N LYS A 45 33.87 13.87 8.64
CA LYS A 45 34.66 14.27 7.47
C LYS A 45 34.12 13.65 6.19
N VAL A 46 33.82 12.35 6.21
CA VAL A 46 33.21 11.63 5.07
C VAL A 46 31.87 12.26 4.69
N LYS A 47 31.02 12.60 5.68
CA LYS A 47 29.72 13.24 5.43
C LYS A 47 29.86 14.60 4.76
N LYS A 48 30.86 15.39 5.17
CA LYS A 48 31.10 16.74 4.65
C LYS A 48 31.71 16.73 3.25
N LEU A 49 32.61 15.78 2.98
CA LEU A 49 33.10 15.49 1.62
C LEU A 49 31.96 15.07 0.70
N ASN A 50 31.10 14.15 1.15
CA ASN A 50 29.93 13.72 0.38
C ASN A 50 28.98 14.89 0.08
N GLN A 51 28.77 15.83 1.00
CA GLN A 51 27.94 17.02 0.73
C GLN A 51 28.49 17.93 -0.37
N VAL A 52 29.82 18.11 -0.41
CA VAL A 52 30.48 18.95 -1.42
C VAL A 52 30.45 18.27 -2.79
N THR A 53 30.72 16.96 -2.84
CA THR A 53 30.70 16.19 -4.10
C THR A 53 29.29 15.92 -4.60
N GLU A 54 28.29 15.80 -3.71
CA GLU A 54 26.89 15.64 -4.07
C GLU A 54 26.39 16.79 -4.96
N GLY A 55 26.86 18.03 -4.73
CA GLY A 55 26.52 19.18 -5.57
C GLY A 55 27.10 19.15 -6.98
N LEU A 56 28.19 18.40 -7.19
CA LEU A 56 28.84 18.23 -8.50
C LEU A 56 28.28 17.02 -9.27
N VAL A 57 27.69 16.06 -8.56
CA VAL A 57 27.10 14.84 -9.15
C VAL A 57 25.59 15.03 -9.40
N ASN A 58 24.89 15.71 -8.49
CA ASN A 58 23.46 15.98 -8.64
C ASN A 58 23.24 17.30 -9.37
N ASN A 59 23.00 17.20 -10.68
CA ASN A 59 22.48 18.30 -11.48
C ASN A 59 21.19 18.82 -10.79
N LYS A 60 21.22 20.06 -10.27
CA LYS A 60 20.07 20.64 -9.56
C LYS A 60 18.92 20.74 -10.54
N LYS A 61 17.96 19.81 -10.45
CA LYS A 61 16.75 19.78 -11.27
C LYS A 61 16.11 21.17 -11.30
N SER A 62 15.71 21.61 -12.50
CA SER A 62 15.07 22.91 -12.70
C SER A 62 13.84 23.05 -11.79
N PHE A 63 13.50 24.28 -11.38
CA PHE A 63 12.27 24.54 -10.62
C PHE A 63 11.04 23.92 -11.29
N ALA A 64 10.99 23.95 -12.63
CA ALA A 64 9.96 23.30 -13.42
C ALA A 64 9.95 21.78 -13.21
N GLU A 65 11.08 21.10 -13.32
CA GLU A 65 11.19 19.64 -13.11
C GLU A 65 10.86 19.21 -11.68
N ARG A 66 11.15 20.06 -10.69
CA ARG A 66 10.81 19.81 -9.29
C ARG A 66 9.30 19.90 -9.05
N ASN A 67 8.62 20.82 -9.73
CA ASN A 67 7.24 21.17 -9.45
C ASN A 67 6.23 20.66 -10.49
N ILE A 68 6.69 20.08 -11.61
CA ILE A 68 5.82 19.62 -12.72
C ILE A 68 4.75 18.64 -12.25
N LYS A 69 5.06 17.76 -11.30
CA LYS A 69 4.08 16.83 -10.73
C LYS A 69 2.95 17.55 -10.01
N TRP A 70 3.27 18.61 -9.27
CA TRP A 70 2.26 19.40 -8.57
C TRP A 70 1.43 20.21 -9.56
N LEU A 71 2.05 20.80 -10.57
CA LEU A 71 1.34 21.52 -11.65
C LEU A 71 0.38 20.60 -12.40
N ILE A 72 0.79 19.38 -12.76
CA ILE A 72 -0.08 18.38 -13.40
C ILE A 72 -1.29 18.09 -12.50
N TRP A 73 -1.07 17.89 -11.20
CA TRP A 73 -2.16 17.66 -10.25
C TRP A 73 -3.12 18.85 -10.15
N VAL A 74 -2.61 20.07 -10.05
CA VAL A 74 -3.44 21.28 -9.98
C VAL A 74 -4.24 21.46 -11.27
N SER A 75 -3.60 21.31 -12.43
CA SER A 75 -4.29 21.39 -13.72
C SER A 75 -5.37 20.31 -13.87
N ALA A 76 -5.12 19.08 -13.41
CA ALA A 76 -6.12 18.01 -13.43
C ALA A 76 -7.32 18.32 -12.52
N VAL A 77 -7.06 18.83 -11.31
CA VAL A 77 -8.12 19.24 -10.37
C VAL A 77 -8.93 20.40 -10.93
N LEU A 78 -8.28 21.43 -11.47
CA LEU A 78 -8.94 22.56 -12.13
C LEU A 78 -9.79 22.09 -13.30
N PHE A 79 -9.26 21.18 -14.13
CA PHE A 79 -10.00 20.62 -15.25
C PHE A 79 -11.28 19.89 -14.78
N ILE A 80 -11.17 18.99 -13.79
CA ILE A 80 -12.32 18.28 -13.21
C ILE A 80 -13.34 19.27 -12.63
N TYR A 81 -12.87 20.29 -11.91
CA TYR A 81 -13.72 21.33 -11.34
C TYR A 81 -14.47 22.11 -12.42
N THR A 82 -13.76 22.58 -13.45
CA THR A 82 -14.38 23.31 -14.57
C THR A 82 -15.36 22.43 -15.34
N ALA A 83 -15.01 21.17 -15.62
CA ALA A 83 -15.91 20.23 -16.28
C ALA A 83 -17.17 19.97 -15.45
N GLY A 84 -17.03 19.77 -14.13
CA GLY A 84 -18.15 19.61 -13.22
C GLY A 84 -19.05 20.84 -13.16
N LEU A 85 -18.48 22.04 -13.12
CA LEU A 85 -19.24 23.30 -13.20
C LEU A 85 -19.97 23.45 -14.53
N THR A 86 -19.31 23.13 -15.64
CA THR A 86 -19.93 23.18 -16.97
C THR A 86 -21.13 22.23 -16.99
N LEU A 87 -20.93 20.96 -16.65
CA LEU A 87 -21.99 19.96 -16.60
C LEU A 87 -23.14 20.36 -15.65
N TRP A 88 -22.84 20.93 -14.49
CA TRP A 88 -23.85 21.44 -13.56
C TRP A 88 -24.76 22.50 -14.18
N ASN A 89 -24.19 23.35 -15.03
CA ASN A 89 -24.92 24.45 -15.66
C ASN A 89 -25.56 24.05 -17.00
N THR A 90 -24.99 23.09 -17.73
CA THR A 90 -25.44 22.70 -19.08
C THR A 90 -26.33 21.47 -19.10
N GLU A 91 -26.15 20.53 -18.17
CA GLU A 91 -26.83 19.23 -18.17
C GLU A 91 -27.80 19.10 -16.98
N PRO A 92 -29.12 19.29 -17.19
CA PRO A 92 -30.11 19.18 -16.13
C PRO A 92 -30.10 17.82 -15.43
N VAL A 93 -29.88 16.74 -16.19
CA VAL A 93 -29.81 15.37 -15.65
C VAL A 93 -28.65 15.21 -14.66
N PHE A 94 -27.48 15.74 -14.99
CA PHE A 94 -26.31 15.70 -14.11
C PHE A 94 -26.54 16.52 -12.84
N LYS A 95 -27.16 17.69 -12.98
CA LYS A 95 -27.52 18.55 -11.85
C LYS A 95 -28.51 17.86 -10.91
N THR A 96 -29.60 17.30 -11.44
CA THR A 96 -30.59 16.56 -10.64
C THR A 96 -29.96 15.33 -9.99
N PHE A 97 -29.13 14.57 -10.71
CA PHE A 97 -28.38 13.44 -10.15
C PHE A 97 -27.52 13.82 -8.93
N LEU A 98 -26.86 14.98 -8.97
CA LEU A 98 -26.03 15.46 -7.85
C LEU A 98 -26.84 16.02 -6.68
N ILE A 99 -28.03 16.57 -6.94
CA ILE A 99 -28.94 17.09 -5.90
C ILE A 99 -29.62 15.92 -5.17
N ASP A 100 -30.04 14.92 -5.92
CA ASP A 100 -30.82 13.77 -5.43
C ASP A 100 -29.94 12.55 -5.11
N ILE A 101 -28.67 12.78 -4.71
CA ILE A 101 -27.80 11.69 -4.24
C ILE A 101 -28.43 11.07 -3.00
N ASP A 102 -28.67 9.75 -3.05
CA ASP A 102 -29.17 8.99 -1.91
C ASP A 102 -28.25 9.21 -0.68
N PRO A 103 -28.79 9.60 0.49
CA PRO A 103 -28.02 9.75 1.73
C PRO A 103 -27.12 8.56 2.08
N LEU A 104 -27.47 7.34 1.64
CA LEU A 104 -26.64 6.14 1.76
C LEU A 104 -25.24 6.36 1.19
N PHE A 105 -25.10 7.10 0.09
CA PHE A 105 -23.81 7.41 -0.50
C PHE A 105 -22.84 8.04 0.51
N TYR A 106 -23.28 9.05 1.26
CA TYR A 106 -22.42 9.78 2.20
C TYR A 106 -22.03 8.92 3.40
N TRP A 107 -22.93 8.05 3.87
CA TRP A 107 -22.63 7.09 4.92
C TRP A 107 -21.56 6.09 4.48
N PHE A 108 -21.68 5.54 3.28
CA PHE A 108 -20.70 4.62 2.71
C PHE A 108 -19.38 5.31 2.34
N LEU A 109 -19.41 6.58 1.95
CA LEU A 109 -18.22 7.42 1.74
C LEU A 109 -17.41 7.57 3.03
N GLY A 110 -18.07 7.98 4.12
CA GLY A 110 -17.43 8.14 5.43
C GLY A 110 -16.92 6.82 5.98
N ALA A 111 -17.76 5.77 5.91
CA ALA A 111 -17.40 4.43 6.36
C ALA A 111 -16.20 3.87 5.56
N GLY A 112 -16.21 3.98 4.24
CA GLY A 112 -15.12 3.55 3.37
C GLY A 112 -13.81 4.23 3.72
N PHE A 113 -13.84 5.56 3.92
CA PHE A 113 -12.66 6.30 4.35
C PHE A 113 -12.12 5.78 5.70
N VAL A 114 -12.95 5.70 6.73
CA VAL A 114 -12.51 5.29 8.08
C VAL A 114 -12.01 3.85 8.09
N PHE A 115 -12.75 2.92 7.48
CA PHE A 115 -12.39 1.51 7.48
C PHE A 115 -11.14 1.23 6.63
N ALA A 116 -10.98 1.88 5.47
CA ALA A 116 -9.77 1.76 4.66
C ALA A 116 -8.56 2.44 5.32
N MET A 117 -8.75 3.49 6.12
CA MET A 117 -7.68 4.08 6.93
C MET A 117 -7.13 3.07 7.93
N ILE A 118 -8.03 2.36 8.66
CA ILE A 118 -7.65 1.33 9.63
C ILE A 118 -6.96 0.16 8.93
N ASP A 119 -7.59 -0.40 7.89
CA ASP A 119 -7.04 -1.55 7.16
C ASP A 119 -5.79 -1.20 6.36
N GLY A 120 -5.64 0.00 5.82
CA GLY A 120 -4.41 0.41 5.14
C GLY A 120 -3.23 0.57 6.12
N ALA A 121 -3.50 0.98 7.36
CA ALA A 121 -2.49 1.13 8.41
C ALA A 121 -2.05 -0.22 9.01
N ILE A 122 -3.01 -1.12 9.24
CA ILE A 122 -2.81 -2.36 10.01
C ILE A 122 -2.84 -3.62 9.12
N GLY A 123 -3.61 -3.60 8.03
CA GLY A 123 -3.81 -4.73 7.11
C GLY A 123 -4.96 -5.67 7.45
N MET A 124 -5.73 -5.33 8.48
CA MET A 124 -6.77 -6.19 9.05
C MET A 124 -8.06 -5.39 9.20
N SER A 125 -9.18 -6.13 9.25
CA SER A 125 -10.56 -5.68 9.54
C SER A 125 -11.42 -5.06 8.43
N TYR A 126 -10.92 -4.56 7.29
CA TYR A 126 -11.77 -3.85 6.29
C TYR A 126 -13.06 -4.60 5.95
N GLY A 127 -12.94 -5.82 5.44
CA GLY A 127 -14.11 -6.61 5.07
C GLY A 127 -15.07 -6.84 6.24
N VAL A 128 -14.56 -7.18 7.43
CA VAL A 128 -15.41 -7.44 8.60
C VAL A 128 -16.18 -6.18 9.04
N THR A 129 -15.51 -5.03 9.12
CA THR A 129 -16.15 -3.77 9.51
C THR A 129 -17.14 -3.31 8.45
N THR A 130 -16.77 -3.39 7.17
CA THR A 130 -17.61 -2.95 6.06
C THR A 130 -18.78 -3.90 5.81
N ALA A 131 -18.63 -5.21 6.02
CA ALA A 131 -19.71 -6.19 5.93
C ALA A 131 -20.71 -5.98 7.07
N SER A 132 -20.24 -5.82 8.31
CA SER A 132 -21.10 -5.54 9.46
C SER A 132 -21.89 -4.25 9.25
N PHE A 133 -21.21 -3.18 8.80
CA PHE A 133 -21.84 -1.91 8.49
C PHE A 133 -22.86 -2.02 7.36
N SER A 134 -22.48 -2.63 6.24
CA SER A 134 -23.38 -2.80 5.08
C SER A 134 -24.64 -3.58 5.43
N LEU A 135 -24.51 -4.66 6.19
CA LEU A 135 -25.66 -5.47 6.62
C LEU A 135 -26.57 -4.72 7.58
N ALA A 136 -26.00 -3.89 8.46
CA ALA A 136 -26.74 -3.01 9.35
C ALA A 136 -27.49 -1.89 8.60
N MET A 137 -26.88 -1.37 7.52
CA MET A 137 -27.52 -0.43 6.58
C MET A 137 -28.58 -1.09 5.69
N GLY A 138 -28.83 -2.41 5.85
CA GLY A 138 -29.89 -3.12 5.17
C GLY A 138 -29.48 -3.83 3.88
N LEU A 139 -28.22 -3.74 3.45
CA LEU A 139 -27.78 -4.39 2.20
C LEU A 139 -27.86 -5.92 2.33
N PRO A 140 -28.29 -6.62 1.26
CA PRO A 140 -28.16 -8.07 1.15
C PRO A 140 -26.69 -8.54 1.25
N PRO A 141 -26.41 -9.75 1.75
CA PRO A 141 -25.05 -10.26 1.90
C PRO A 141 -24.21 -10.25 0.62
N ALA A 142 -24.76 -10.68 -0.53
CA ALA A 142 -23.99 -10.72 -1.76
C ALA A 142 -23.72 -9.31 -2.29
N SER A 143 -24.71 -8.41 -2.22
CA SER A 143 -24.56 -6.99 -2.59
C SER A 143 -23.54 -6.26 -1.69
N ALA A 144 -23.56 -6.53 -0.38
CA ALA A 144 -22.58 -6.00 0.57
C ALA A 144 -21.16 -6.50 0.24
N SER A 145 -20.99 -7.81 0.01
CA SER A 145 -19.69 -8.38 -0.35
C SER A 145 -19.19 -7.84 -1.70
N MET A 146 -20.07 -7.67 -2.69
CA MET A 146 -19.75 -7.04 -3.96
C MET A 146 -19.19 -5.63 -3.76
N ALA A 147 -19.90 -4.78 -3.00
CA ALA A 147 -19.45 -3.41 -2.73
C ALA A 147 -18.06 -3.37 -2.06
N ILE A 148 -17.85 -4.25 -1.08
CA ILE A 148 -16.56 -4.41 -0.39
C ILE A 148 -15.46 -4.73 -1.41
N HIS A 149 -15.61 -5.78 -2.20
CA HIS A 149 -14.54 -6.20 -3.11
C HIS A 149 -14.29 -5.18 -4.22
N ILE A 150 -15.32 -4.54 -4.77
CA ILE A 150 -15.12 -3.50 -5.79
C ILE A 150 -14.33 -2.33 -5.19
N SER A 151 -14.67 -1.88 -3.99
CA SER A 151 -13.91 -0.83 -3.29
C SER A 151 -12.47 -1.24 -2.95
N GLU A 152 -12.25 -2.54 -2.71
CA GLU A 152 -10.95 -3.11 -2.43
C GLU A 152 -10.03 -3.18 -3.64
N VAL A 153 -10.56 -3.23 -4.87
CA VAL A 153 -9.76 -3.13 -6.09
C VAL A 153 -8.98 -1.82 -6.08
N LEU A 154 -9.65 -0.69 -5.87
CA LEU A 154 -8.99 0.60 -5.92
C LEU A 154 -8.10 0.83 -4.69
N SER A 155 -8.60 0.52 -3.50
CA SER A 155 -7.87 0.77 -2.24
C SER A 155 -6.60 -0.09 -2.13
N ASN A 156 -6.70 -1.40 -2.40
CA ASN A 156 -5.56 -2.32 -2.36
C ASN A 156 -4.66 -2.19 -3.59
N GLY A 157 -5.17 -1.72 -4.73
CA GLY A 157 -4.34 -1.33 -5.87
C GLY A 157 -3.38 -0.21 -5.50
N ILE A 158 -3.90 0.87 -4.88
CA ILE A 158 -3.10 2.01 -4.41
C ILE A 158 -2.13 1.57 -3.29
N ALA A 159 -2.65 0.92 -2.24
CA ALA A 159 -1.82 0.51 -1.10
C ALA A 159 -0.77 -0.54 -1.50
N GLY A 160 -1.15 -1.52 -2.33
CA GLY A 160 -0.26 -2.55 -2.86
C GLY A 160 0.85 -1.95 -3.72
N TRP A 161 0.53 -0.99 -4.60
CA TRP A 161 1.53 -0.25 -5.38
C TRP A 161 2.51 0.52 -4.49
N MET A 162 2.01 1.16 -3.42
CA MET A 162 2.87 1.87 -2.48
C MET A 162 3.79 0.91 -1.71
N HIS A 163 3.27 -0.20 -1.19
CA HIS A 163 4.09 -1.22 -0.55
C HIS A 163 5.12 -1.82 -1.50
N TYR A 164 4.77 -2.00 -2.78
CA TYR A 164 5.73 -2.41 -3.81
C TYR A 164 6.86 -1.38 -3.97
N LYS A 165 6.52 -0.09 -4.12
CA LYS A 165 7.51 0.99 -4.24
C LYS A 165 8.40 1.13 -3.00
N MET A 166 7.89 0.77 -1.83
CA MET A 166 8.62 0.79 -0.56
C MET A 166 9.48 -0.48 -0.34
N GLY A 167 9.45 -1.45 -1.26
CA GLY A 167 10.20 -2.70 -1.12
C GLY A 167 9.58 -3.69 -0.12
N ASN A 168 8.32 -3.50 0.29
CA ASN A 168 7.64 -4.31 1.30
C ASN A 168 6.96 -5.57 0.74
N VAL A 169 7.22 -5.97 -0.51
CA VAL A 169 6.54 -7.12 -1.15
C VAL A 169 7.47 -8.32 -1.24
N ASN A 170 7.09 -9.42 -0.60
CA ASN A 170 7.73 -10.71 -0.80
C ASN A 170 7.10 -11.44 -2.00
N TRP A 171 7.81 -11.43 -3.14
CA TRP A 171 7.34 -12.03 -4.39
C TRP A 171 7.23 -13.55 -4.36
N LYS A 172 8.07 -14.23 -3.57
CA LYS A 172 7.98 -15.70 -3.41
C LYS A 172 6.70 -16.08 -2.67
N LEU A 173 6.38 -15.34 -1.61
CA LEU A 173 5.13 -15.52 -0.85
C LEU A 173 3.91 -15.20 -1.72
N PHE A 174 3.96 -14.11 -2.49
CA PHE A 174 2.90 -13.71 -3.42
C PHE A 174 2.55 -14.83 -4.39
N LYS A 175 3.54 -15.40 -5.09
CA LYS A 175 3.33 -16.46 -6.09
C LYS A 175 2.69 -17.72 -5.52
N ILE A 176 3.04 -18.11 -4.29
CA ILE A 176 2.46 -19.30 -3.63
C ILE A 176 1.02 -19.05 -3.21
N LEU A 177 0.70 -17.81 -2.84
CA LEU A 177 -0.60 -17.44 -2.26
C LEU A 177 -1.65 -17.15 -3.33
N ILE A 178 -1.25 -16.49 -4.44
CA ILE A 178 -2.19 -15.81 -5.32
C ILE A 178 -3.14 -16.76 -6.07
N ILE A 179 -2.62 -17.84 -6.68
CA ILE A 179 -3.46 -18.74 -7.48
C ILE A 179 -4.52 -19.43 -6.62
N PRO A 180 -4.17 -20.09 -5.49
CA PRO A 180 -5.18 -20.68 -4.61
C PRO A 180 -6.18 -19.66 -4.09
N ALA A 181 -5.72 -18.44 -3.77
CA ALA A 181 -6.58 -17.39 -3.25
C ALA A 181 -7.60 -16.87 -4.26
N ILE A 182 -7.20 -16.69 -5.53
CA ILE A 182 -8.13 -16.31 -6.60
C ILE A 182 -9.19 -17.40 -6.78
N ILE A 183 -8.78 -18.67 -6.83
CA ILE A 183 -9.74 -19.78 -6.97
C ILE A 183 -10.72 -19.78 -5.81
N GLY A 184 -10.23 -19.66 -4.58
CA GLY A 184 -11.07 -19.59 -3.38
C GLY A 184 -12.05 -18.42 -3.45
N ALA A 185 -11.60 -17.23 -3.80
CA ALA A 185 -12.43 -16.03 -3.84
C ALA A 185 -13.47 -16.04 -4.96
N VAL A 186 -13.12 -16.54 -6.16
CA VAL A 186 -14.10 -16.72 -7.24
C VAL A 186 -15.17 -17.73 -6.84
N LEU A 187 -14.78 -18.85 -6.20
CA LEU A 187 -15.75 -19.82 -5.67
C LEU A 187 -16.63 -19.21 -4.57
N GLY A 188 -16.04 -18.45 -3.64
CA GLY A 188 -16.78 -17.78 -2.57
C GLY A 188 -17.78 -16.75 -3.10
N ALA A 189 -17.35 -15.93 -4.07
CA ALA A 189 -18.22 -14.97 -4.75
C ALA A 189 -19.33 -15.65 -5.53
N TYR A 190 -19.02 -16.72 -6.26
CA TYR A 190 -20.00 -17.49 -7.01
C TYR A 190 -21.07 -18.10 -6.09
N ILE A 191 -20.66 -18.77 -5.00
CA ILE A 191 -21.59 -19.38 -4.05
C ILE A 191 -22.45 -18.32 -3.38
N LEU A 192 -21.86 -17.24 -2.86
CA LEU A 192 -22.62 -16.19 -2.20
C LEU A 192 -23.63 -15.53 -3.15
N SER A 193 -23.22 -15.26 -4.39
CA SER A 193 -24.11 -14.69 -5.42
C SER A 193 -25.24 -15.64 -5.80
N SER A 194 -24.95 -16.95 -5.88
CA SER A 194 -25.96 -17.98 -6.16
C SER A 194 -27.00 -18.09 -5.05
N LEU A 195 -26.65 -17.68 -3.83
CA LEU A 195 -27.52 -17.69 -2.66
C LEU A 195 -28.27 -16.37 -2.44
N GLU A 196 -28.21 -15.40 -3.34
CA GLU A 196 -28.87 -14.09 -3.19
C GLU A 196 -30.39 -14.23 -2.99
N HIS A 197 -31.04 -15.20 -3.66
CA HIS A 197 -32.46 -15.50 -3.46
C HIS A 197 -32.80 -16.00 -2.04
N TYR A 198 -31.80 -16.51 -1.30
CA TYR A 198 -31.91 -16.98 0.08
C TYR A 198 -31.37 -15.96 1.10
N SER A 199 -31.25 -14.69 0.71
CA SER A 199 -30.68 -13.60 1.52
C SER A 199 -31.21 -13.55 2.95
N ALA A 200 -32.49 -13.84 3.18
CA ALA A 200 -33.10 -13.89 4.50
C ALA A 200 -32.42 -14.90 5.47
N TYR A 201 -31.94 -16.02 4.94
CA TYR A 201 -31.22 -17.05 5.72
C TYR A 201 -29.71 -16.81 5.73
N VAL A 202 -29.17 -16.28 4.63
CA VAL A 202 -27.73 -16.00 4.51
C VAL A 202 -27.32 -14.83 5.41
N LYS A 203 -28.17 -13.81 5.55
CA LYS A 203 -27.90 -12.61 6.36
C LYS A 203 -27.55 -12.93 7.82
N PRO A 204 -28.33 -13.72 8.59
CA PRO A 204 -27.96 -14.06 9.96
C PRO A 204 -26.68 -14.91 10.03
N ILE A 205 -26.43 -15.79 9.05
CA ILE A 205 -25.18 -16.59 9.00
C ILE A 205 -23.97 -15.67 8.87
N VAL A 206 -23.99 -14.74 7.92
CA VAL A 206 -22.91 -13.76 7.74
C VAL A 206 -22.80 -12.81 8.94
N GLY A 207 -23.94 -12.43 9.54
CA GLY A 207 -23.98 -11.65 10.77
C GLY A 207 -23.28 -12.32 11.95
N VAL A 208 -23.58 -13.60 12.21
CA VAL A 208 -22.91 -14.37 13.26
C VAL A 208 -21.42 -14.53 12.97
N TYR A 209 -21.06 -14.81 11.70
CA TYR A 209 -19.67 -14.89 11.30
C TYR A 209 -18.91 -13.58 11.57
N THR A 210 -19.45 -12.45 11.12
CA THR A 210 -18.82 -11.13 11.28
C THR A 210 -18.73 -10.73 12.75
N LEU A 211 -19.75 -11.04 13.56
CA LEU A 211 -19.74 -10.85 15.01
C LEU A 211 -18.62 -11.67 15.68
N CYS A 212 -18.54 -12.96 15.38
CA CYS A 212 -17.50 -13.84 15.92
C CYS A 212 -16.10 -13.36 15.51
N LEU A 213 -15.90 -13.01 14.24
CA LEU A 213 -14.60 -12.58 13.75
C LEU A 213 -14.22 -11.21 14.33
N GLY A 214 -15.16 -10.28 14.44
CA GLY A 214 -14.98 -9.00 15.12
C GLY A 214 -14.59 -9.20 16.59
N GLY A 215 -15.28 -10.10 17.29
CA GLY A 215 -14.94 -10.49 18.66
C GLY A 215 -13.52 -11.05 18.78
N ILE A 216 -13.09 -11.91 17.85
CA ILE A 216 -11.72 -12.46 17.81
C ILE A 216 -10.68 -11.34 17.61
N ILE A 217 -10.94 -10.40 16.70
CA ILE A 217 -10.04 -9.26 16.45
C ILE A 217 -9.93 -8.39 17.72
N LEU A 218 -11.06 -8.06 18.35
CA LEU A 218 -11.07 -7.28 19.60
C LEU A 218 -10.33 -8.00 20.74
N MET A 219 -10.58 -9.29 20.94
CA MET A 219 -9.88 -10.08 21.96
C MET A 219 -8.37 -10.08 21.76
N LYS A 220 -7.89 -10.20 20.51
CA LYS A 220 -6.45 -10.13 20.21
C LYS A 220 -5.87 -8.76 20.55
N ALA A 221 -6.59 -7.68 20.22
CA ALA A 221 -6.18 -6.31 20.52
C ALA A 221 -5.98 -6.07 22.02
N PHE A 222 -6.79 -6.68 22.88
CA PHE A 222 -6.67 -6.53 24.35
C PHE A 222 -5.66 -7.50 25.00
N ASN A 223 -5.31 -8.62 24.36
CA ASN A 223 -4.52 -9.69 24.99
C ASN A 223 -3.02 -9.68 24.61
N ILE A 224 -2.40 -8.49 24.70
CA ILE A 224 -1.07 -8.09 24.19
C ILE A 224 0.13 -8.90 24.73
N LYS A 225 -0.04 -9.68 25.82
CA LYS A 225 1.09 -10.20 26.62
C LYS A 225 1.71 -11.54 26.17
N LYS A 226 1.20 -12.24 25.15
CA LYS A 226 1.80 -13.53 24.73
C LYS A 226 2.93 -13.36 23.69
N LYS A 227 4.17 -13.21 24.18
CA LYS A 227 5.39 -13.49 23.38
C LYS A 227 5.39 -14.98 23.02
N LYS A 228 4.97 -15.35 21.81
CA LYS A 228 5.27 -16.69 21.25
C LYS A 228 6.68 -16.68 20.65
N THR A 229 7.68 -16.82 21.50
CA THR A 229 9.03 -17.26 21.11
C THR A 229 8.93 -18.72 20.67
N GLY A 230 9.10 -19.00 19.38
CA GLY A 230 9.10 -20.38 18.83
C GLY A 230 8.03 -20.70 17.79
N ALA A 231 7.38 -19.70 17.19
CA ALA A 231 6.42 -19.96 16.11
C ALA A 231 7.09 -20.65 14.91
N GLN A 232 6.71 -21.90 14.66
CA GLN A 232 7.14 -22.62 13.46
C GLN A 232 6.56 -21.95 12.20
N LYS A 233 7.38 -21.85 11.15
CA LYS A 233 6.95 -21.30 9.86
C LYS A 233 5.77 -22.10 9.33
N ILE A 234 4.64 -21.44 9.05
CA ILE A 234 3.53 -22.07 8.34
C ILE A 234 4.02 -22.50 6.95
N LYS A 235 4.14 -23.81 6.76
CA LYS A 235 4.58 -24.44 5.51
C LYS A 235 3.44 -24.55 4.49
N LYS A 236 2.20 -24.74 4.94
CA LYS A 236 1.00 -24.87 4.10
C LYS A 236 0.39 -23.50 3.76
N ILE A 237 1.06 -22.73 2.91
CA ILE A 237 0.62 -21.38 2.52
C ILE A 237 -0.51 -21.44 1.47
N ALA A 238 -0.46 -22.39 0.55
CA ALA A 238 -1.46 -22.48 -0.53
C ALA A 238 -2.89 -22.74 -0.01
N PRO A 239 -3.13 -23.71 0.91
CA PRO A 239 -4.46 -23.89 1.51
C PRO A 239 -4.94 -22.66 2.29
N LEU A 240 -4.01 -21.95 2.95
CA LEU A 240 -4.31 -20.69 3.64
C LEU A 240 -4.78 -19.61 2.65
N GLY A 241 -4.15 -19.51 1.48
CA GLY A 241 -4.60 -18.62 0.41
C GLY A 241 -6.00 -18.96 -0.07
N PHE A 242 -6.27 -20.25 -0.36
CA PHE A 242 -7.58 -20.71 -0.80
C PHE A 242 -8.69 -20.42 0.22
N VAL A 243 -8.52 -20.88 1.47
CA VAL A 243 -9.51 -20.67 2.53
C VAL A 243 -9.68 -19.17 2.82
N GLY A 244 -8.57 -18.43 2.84
CA GLY A 244 -8.59 -16.99 3.04
C GLY A 244 -9.42 -16.29 1.97
N GLY A 245 -9.15 -16.55 0.69
CA GLY A 245 -9.88 -15.93 -0.43
C GLY A 245 -11.36 -16.33 -0.45
N PHE A 246 -11.66 -17.61 -0.20
CA PHE A 246 -13.03 -18.10 -0.12
C PHE A 246 -13.83 -17.40 0.96
N ILE A 247 -13.29 -17.35 2.18
CA ILE A 247 -13.98 -16.72 3.31
C ILE A 247 -14.13 -15.22 3.09
N ASP A 248 -13.12 -14.55 2.53
CA ASP A 248 -13.16 -13.12 2.20
C ASP A 248 -14.34 -12.80 1.28
N ALA A 249 -14.48 -13.54 0.17
CA ALA A 249 -15.57 -13.34 -0.78
C ALA A 249 -16.94 -13.80 -0.25
N ALA A 250 -17.01 -14.98 0.36
CA ALA A 250 -18.28 -15.58 0.78
C ALA A 250 -18.92 -14.89 1.99
N PHE A 251 -18.13 -14.23 2.84
CA PHE A 251 -18.63 -13.59 4.06
C PHE A 251 -18.34 -12.08 4.12
N GLY A 252 -17.83 -11.51 3.03
CA GLY A 252 -17.52 -10.08 2.93
C GLY A 252 -16.28 -9.65 3.71
N GLY A 253 -15.45 -10.58 4.17
CA GLY A 253 -14.19 -10.28 4.84
C GLY A 253 -13.53 -11.50 5.46
N GLY A 254 -12.22 -11.41 5.72
CA GLY A 254 -11.48 -12.47 6.41
C GLY A 254 -10.02 -12.57 5.99
N TRP A 255 -9.65 -12.02 4.84
CA TRP A 255 -8.28 -12.12 4.31
C TRP A 255 -7.23 -11.59 5.29
N GLY A 256 -7.46 -10.43 5.90
CA GLY A 256 -6.51 -9.83 6.84
C GLY A 256 -6.45 -10.60 8.17
N SER A 257 -7.61 -10.87 8.77
CA SER A 257 -7.71 -11.53 10.08
C SER A 257 -7.33 -13.01 10.05
N ILE A 258 -7.37 -13.66 8.88
CA ILE A 258 -6.99 -15.06 8.69
C ILE A 258 -5.58 -15.15 8.10
N VAL A 259 -5.36 -14.61 6.89
CA VAL A 259 -4.11 -14.80 6.15
C VAL A 259 -2.98 -13.98 6.76
N LEU A 260 -3.12 -12.66 6.89
CA LEU A 260 -2.05 -11.81 7.45
C LEU A 260 -1.72 -12.22 8.89
N SER A 261 -2.75 -12.38 9.73
CA SER A 261 -2.60 -12.90 11.10
C SER A 261 -1.86 -14.24 11.14
N SER A 262 -2.19 -15.20 10.25
CA SER A 262 -1.51 -16.50 10.22
C SER A 262 -0.07 -16.38 9.75
N LEU A 263 0.22 -15.55 8.74
CA LEU A 263 1.58 -15.33 8.25
C LEU A 263 2.48 -14.73 9.34
N ILE A 264 1.97 -13.73 10.07
CA ILE A 264 2.66 -13.10 11.21
C ILE A 264 2.82 -14.09 12.36
N ALA A 265 1.75 -14.81 12.72
CA ALA A 265 1.78 -15.84 13.75
C ALA A 265 2.72 -17.00 13.39
N GLY A 266 2.98 -17.23 12.10
CA GLY A 266 3.97 -18.15 11.57
C GLY A 266 5.39 -17.58 11.47
N GLY A 267 5.69 -16.47 12.13
CA GLY A 267 7.03 -15.87 12.22
C GLY A 267 7.50 -15.14 10.95
N ARG A 268 6.62 -14.84 9.99
CA ARG A 268 6.99 -13.97 8.87
C ARG A 268 7.02 -12.51 9.32
N HIS A 269 7.91 -11.73 8.73
CA HIS A 269 8.04 -10.32 9.05
C HIS A 269 6.74 -9.56 8.75
N PRO A 270 6.19 -8.76 9.71
CA PRO A 270 4.88 -8.12 9.56
C PRO A 270 4.76 -7.21 8.34
N LEU A 271 5.72 -6.32 8.10
CA LEU A 271 5.65 -5.38 6.96
C LEU A 271 5.69 -6.08 5.60
N PHE A 272 6.49 -7.15 5.47
CA PHE A 272 6.56 -7.92 4.23
C PHE A 272 5.30 -8.76 4.00
N SER A 273 4.74 -9.31 5.08
CA SER A 273 3.47 -10.04 5.03
C SER A 273 2.33 -9.10 4.66
N LEU A 274 2.28 -7.91 5.26
CA LEU A 274 1.31 -6.86 4.97
C LEU A 274 1.36 -6.43 3.49
N GLY A 275 2.55 -6.08 2.99
CA GLY A 275 2.72 -5.66 1.60
C GLY A 275 2.31 -6.75 0.61
N THR A 276 2.73 -8.00 0.84
CA THR A 276 2.31 -9.15 0.01
C THR A 276 0.79 -9.39 0.08
N VAL A 277 0.19 -9.29 1.26
CA VAL A 277 -1.26 -9.47 1.46
C VAL A 277 -2.05 -8.39 0.72
N LYS A 278 -1.61 -7.13 0.74
CA LYS A 278 -2.27 -6.02 0.03
C LYS A 278 -2.23 -6.20 -1.48
N ILE A 279 -1.06 -6.48 -2.05
CA ILE A 279 -0.96 -6.69 -3.49
C ILE A 279 -1.70 -7.96 -3.93
N SER A 280 -1.73 -9.03 -3.13
CA SER A 280 -2.58 -10.20 -3.40
C SER A 280 -4.07 -9.86 -3.36
N ARG A 281 -4.50 -9.07 -2.38
CA ARG A 281 -5.90 -8.65 -2.23
C ARG A 281 -6.40 -7.87 -3.44
N PHE A 282 -5.57 -7.03 -4.06
CA PHE A 282 -5.92 -6.34 -5.32
C PHE A 282 -6.42 -7.31 -6.40
N PHE A 283 -5.66 -8.38 -6.68
CA PHE A 283 -6.04 -9.36 -7.70
C PHE A 283 -7.25 -10.21 -7.28
N ILE A 284 -7.29 -10.61 -6.01
CA ILE A 284 -8.41 -11.39 -5.45
C ILE A 284 -9.71 -10.60 -5.58
N ALA A 285 -9.70 -9.36 -5.11
CA ALA A 285 -10.82 -8.43 -5.17
C ALA A 285 -11.24 -8.13 -6.61
N THR A 286 -10.30 -8.03 -7.55
CA THR A 286 -10.61 -7.81 -8.97
C THR A 286 -11.41 -8.96 -9.56
N LEU A 287 -10.97 -10.19 -9.30
CA LEU A 287 -11.57 -11.40 -9.86
C LEU A 287 -12.91 -11.73 -9.17
N SER A 288 -13.00 -11.59 -7.85
CA SER A 288 -14.27 -11.77 -7.14
C SER A 288 -15.28 -10.68 -7.48
N SER A 289 -14.84 -9.42 -7.62
CA SER A 289 -15.71 -8.32 -8.09
C SER A 289 -16.28 -8.60 -9.47
N LEU A 290 -15.45 -9.12 -10.40
CA LEU A 290 -15.92 -9.52 -11.72
C LEU A 290 -17.00 -10.61 -11.59
N THR A 291 -16.77 -11.63 -10.77
CA THR A 291 -17.78 -12.68 -10.51
C THR A 291 -19.08 -12.09 -9.95
N PHE A 292 -19.01 -11.28 -8.90
CA PHE A 292 -20.18 -10.62 -8.32
C PHE A 292 -20.94 -9.78 -9.35
N PHE A 293 -20.22 -8.93 -10.10
CA PHE A 293 -20.81 -8.05 -11.09
C PHE A 293 -21.53 -8.85 -12.19
N THR A 294 -20.92 -9.95 -12.67
CA THR A 294 -21.54 -10.82 -13.68
C THR A 294 -22.79 -11.56 -13.18
N MET A 295 -22.89 -11.85 -11.88
CA MET A 295 -23.98 -12.66 -11.33
C MET A 295 -25.15 -11.84 -10.77
N LEU A 296 -24.86 -10.70 -10.13
CA LEU A 296 -25.88 -9.91 -9.44
C LEU A 296 -26.47 -8.79 -10.31
N GLY A 297 -25.73 -8.34 -11.34
CA GLY A 297 -25.97 -7.05 -11.98
C GLY A 297 -25.69 -5.90 -11.01
N GLY A 298 -25.30 -4.72 -11.50
CA GLY A 298 -24.82 -3.58 -10.70
C GLY A 298 -25.85 -2.90 -9.77
N ARG A 299 -26.60 -3.67 -8.97
CA ARG A 299 -27.56 -3.20 -7.96
C ARG A 299 -26.83 -2.50 -6.80
N TYR A 300 -27.48 -1.49 -6.20
CA TYR A 300 -26.95 -0.67 -5.10
C TYR A 300 -25.66 0.10 -5.43
N TRP A 301 -25.59 0.65 -6.65
CA TRP A 301 -24.39 1.33 -7.16
C TRP A 301 -24.00 2.55 -6.31
N GLU A 302 -24.96 3.20 -5.66
CA GLU A 302 -24.77 4.36 -4.80
C GLU A 302 -23.87 4.03 -3.60
N ALA A 303 -24.17 2.91 -2.92
CA ALA A 303 -23.37 2.41 -1.80
C ALA A 303 -21.97 1.99 -2.26
N VAL A 304 -21.88 1.36 -3.43
CA VAL A 304 -20.62 0.94 -4.05
C VAL A 304 -19.73 2.15 -4.35
N VAL A 305 -20.25 3.19 -4.99
CA VAL A 305 -19.49 4.39 -5.38
C VAL A 305 -19.01 5.18 -4.16
N GLY A 306 -19.87 5.36 -3.14
CA GLY A 306 -19.47 6.01 -1.89
C GLY A 306 -18.29 5.29 -1.25
N LEU A 307 -18.39 3.98 -1.11
CA LEU A 307 -17.35 3.14 -0.51
C LEU A 307 -16.03 3.18 -1.32
N ILE A 308 -16.10 3.11 -2.66
CA ILE A 308 -14.92 3.21 -3.53
C ILE A 308 -14.18 4.52 -3.30
N ILE A 309 -14.90 5.65 -3.35
CA ILE A 309 -14.28 6.98 -3.25
C ILE A 309 -13.65 7.17 -1.87
N GLY A 310 -14.39 6.84 -0.81
CA GLY A 310 -13.90 6.93 0.56
C GLY A 310 -12.61 6.12 0.76
N SER A 311 -12.63 4.86 0.31
CA SER A 311 -11.50 3.94 0.45
C SER A 311 -10.29 4.34 -0.40
N ALA A 312 -10.52 4.88 -1.60
CA ALA A 312 -9.45 5.38 -2.46
C ALA A 312 -8.72 6.59 -1.86
N LEU A 313 -9.46 7.52 -1.24
CA LEU A 313 -8.89 8.70 -0.58
C LEU A 313 -8.07 8.32 0.67
N ALA A 314 -8.53 7.33 1.43
CA ALA A 314 -7.84 6.84 2.62
C ALA A 314 -6.53 6.10 2.31
N SER A 315 -6.51 5.32 1.23
CA SER A 315 -5.43 4.35 0.95
C SER A 315 -4.02 4.95 0.88
N PRO A 316 -3.78 6.11 0.20
CA PRO A 316 -2.47 6.74 0.18
C PRO A 316 -1.98 7.21 1.55
N ILE A 317 -2.90 7.64 2.42
CA ILE A 317 -2.57 8.13 3.76
C ILE A 317 -2.23 6.93 4.63
N ALA A 318 -3.10 5.93 4.63
CA ALA A 318 -2.97 4.71 5.41
C ALA A 318 -1.67 3.93 5.12
N ALA A 319 -1.31 3.78 3.83
CA ALA A 319 -0.07 3.10 3.44
C ALA A 319 1.21 3.87 3.84
N ARG A 320 1.16 5.20 3.98
CA ARG A 320 2.29 5.97 4.56
C ARG A 320 2.37 5.79 6.07
N VAL A 321 1.21 5.75 6.73
CA VAL A 321 1.11 5.55 8.17
C VAL A 321 1.60 4.15 8.57
N SER A 322 1.30 3.11 7.79
CA SER A 322 1.73 1.73 8.09
C SER A 322 3.25 1.56 8.22
N ASN A 323 4.03 2.32 7.45
CA ASN A 323 5.50 2.30 7.54
C ASN A 323 6.07 3.03 8.77
N LYS A 324 5.26 3.86 9.43
CA LYS A 324 5.62 4.57 10.67
C LYS A 324 5.13 3.83 11.91
N ILE A 325 4.19 2.91 11.76
CA ILE A 325 3.64 2.12 12.85
C ILE A 325 4.63 1.00 13.22
N SER A 326 4.84 0.80 14.53
CA SER A 326 5.72 -0.26 15.01
C SER A 326 5.18 -1.64 14.60
N ALA A 327 6.09 -2.56 14.25
CA ALA A 327 5.72 -3.96 13.98
C ALA A 327 4.92 -4.59 15.13
N LYS A 328 5.15 -4.13 16.38
CA LYS A 328 4.40 -4.54 17.57
C LYS A 328 2.93 -4.16 17.47
N THR A 329 2.60 -2.96 16.98
CA THR A 329 1.22 -2.52 16.78
C THR A 329 0.52 -3.33 15.69
N ILE A 330 1.22 -3.65 14.60
CA ILE A 330 0.70 -4.52 13.52
C ILE A 330 0.49 -5.96 14.03
N MET A 331 1.31 -6.42 14.99
CA MET A 331 1.17 -7.74 15.62
C MET A 331 0.10 -7.80 16.72
N VAL A 332 -0.34 -6.64 17.24
CA VAL A 332 -1.31 -6.54 18.34
C VAL A 332 -2.74 -6.47 17.81
N ALA A 333 -2.95 -5.78 16.70
CA ALA A 333 -4.25 -5.75 16.01
C ALA A 333 -4.56 -7.07 15.29
#